data_AF-A0A2H5VLJ4-F1
#
_entry.id   AF-A0A2H5VLJ4-F1
#
_cell.length_a   1.000
_cell.length_b   1.000
_cell.length_c   1.000
_cell.angle_alpha   90.00
_cell.angle_beta   90.00
_cell.angle_gamma   90.00
#
_symmetry.space_group_name_H-M   'P 1'
#
loop_
_entity.id
_entity.type
_entity.pdbx_description
1 polymer ?
#
loop_
_entity_poly.entity_id
_entity_poly.type
_entity_poly.pdbx_seq_one_letter_code
_entity_poly.pdbx_strand_id
1 'polypeptide(L)'
;MRTAVGWIVVGMLVGIPVGRASLRADPPAQRSKKENMVEMGQAYRALHNKIFIGAIEAKFTDADFQELSAQAAALIRLAEEYARLETNADLANISRNLARDTQSVKNQADRKDAMLAVMLFGRIITYCAECHYQTRWPETTK
;
A
#
# COMPACT_ATOMS: atom_id res chain seq x y z
N MET A 1 -56.72 6.76 -19.69
CA MET A 1 -57.14 7.34 -20.98
C MET A 1 -56.27 8.55 -21.31
N ARG A 2 -55.31 8.40 -22.24
CA ARG A 2 -54.88 9.44 -23.19
C ARG A 2 -53.97 8.79 -24.23
N THR A 3 -54.39 8.90 -25.46
CA THR A 3 -53.88 8.32 -26.70
C THR A 3 -52.88 9.24 -27.40
N ALA A 4 -52.11 8.63 -28.33
CA ALA A 4 -51.58 9.19 -29.58
C ALA A 4 -50.22 9.93 -29.45
N VAL A 5 -49.23 9.95 -30.37
CA VAL A 5 -49.05 9.62 -31.81
C VAL A 5 -47.52 9.36 -32.01
N GLY A 6 -47.06 8.37 -32.80
CA GLY A 6 -46.36 8.49 -34.12
C GLY A 6 -45.18 9.49 -34.18
N TRP A 7 -43.99 9.20 -34.70
CA TRP A 7 -43.66 8.75 -36.06
C TRP A 7 -42.18 8.33 -36.21
N ILE A 8 -41.93 7.51 -37.25
CA ILE A 8 -40.66 7.08 -37.83
C ILE A 8 -39.92 8.25 -38.50
N VAL A 9 -38.59 8.32 -38.40
CA VAL A 9 -37.70 8.69 -39.53
C VAL A 9 -36.38 7.92 -39.44
N VAL A 10 -36.20 7.00 -40.39
CA VAL A 10 -34.90 6.48 -40.84
C VAL A 10 -34.25 7.57 -41.70
N GLY A 11 -33.04 8.00 -41.33
CA GLY A 11 -32.28 9.03 -42.05
C GLY A 11 -30.81 8.64 -42.15
N MET A 12 -30.36 8.45 -43.38
CA MET A 12 -29.08 7.93 -43.82
C MET A 12 -28.02 9.04 -43.91
N LEU A 13 -26.82 8.75 -43.40
CA LEU A 13 -25.49 9.26 -43.79
C LEU A 13 -25.31 10.76 -44.10
N VAL A 14 -24.63 11.49 -43.20
CA VAL A 14 -23.69 12.58 -43.56
C VAL A 14 -22.44 12.46 -42.69
N GLY A 15 -21.28 12.36 -43.33
CA GLY A 15 -19.98 12.18 -42.69
C GLY A 15 -19.55 13.36 -41.84
N ILE A 16 -19.01 13.06 -40.66
CA ILE A 16 -18.18 13.95 -39.86
C ILE A 16 -16.93 13.13 -39.54
N PRO A 17 -15.70 13.59 -39.88
CA PRO A 17 -14.51 13.00 -39.31
C PRO A 17 -14.46 13.48 -37.85
N VAL A 18 -15.11 12.73 -36.95
CA VAL A 18 -14.85 12.89 -35.53
C VAL A 18 -13.45 12.34 -35.32
N GLY A 19 -12.45 13.20 -35.51
CA GLY A 19 -11.11 13.00 -35.04
C GLY A 19 -11.21 12.69 -33.56
N ARG A 20 -11.14 11.40 -33.24
CA ARG A 20 -11.11 10.87 -31.88
C ARG A 20 -9.78 11.35 -31.30
N ALA A 21 -9.78 12.56 -30.75
CA ALA A 21 -8.76 13.02 -29.82
C ALA A 21 -8.81 12.04 -28.65
N SER A 22 -8.02 10.98 -28.78
CA SER A 22 -7.73 10.08 -27.69
C SER A 22 -6.93 10.93 -26.73
N LEU A 23 -7.64 11.56 -25.77
CA LEU A 23 -7.05 12.04 -24.53
C LEU A 23 -6.52 10.79 -23.83
N ARG A 24 -5.34 10.37 -24.27
CA ARG A 24 -4.52 9.39 -23.59
C ARG A 24 -4.08 10.13 -22.33
N ALA A 25 -4.84 9.98 -21.26
CA ALA A 25 -4.35 10.35 -19.95
C ALA A 25 -3.03 9.61 -19.79
N ASP A 26 -1.94 10.36 -19.62
CA ASP A 26 -0.65 9.75 -19.37
C ASP A 26 -0.84 8.80 -18.18
N PRO A 27 -0.34 7.55 -18.27
CA PRO A 27 -0.39 6.66 -17.13
C PRO A 27 0.24 7.39 -15.95
N PRO A 28 -0.36 7.31 -14.74
CA PRO A 28 0.18 7.98 -13.58
C PRO A 28 1.66 7.64 -13.46
N ALA A 29 2.51 8.67 -13.36
CA ALA A 29 3.95 8.50 -13.31
C ALA A 29 4.31 7.45 -12.25
N GLN A 30 5.09 6.45 -12.64
CA GLN A 30 5.52 5.40 -11.72
C GLN A 30 6.32 6.04 -10.58
N ARG A 31 5.88 5.80 -9.34
CA ARG A 31 6.54 6.29 -8.13
C ARG A 31 8.02 5.85 -8.12
N SER A 32 8.92 6.77 -7.79
CA SER A 32 10.34 6.46 -7.63
C SER A 32 10.61 5.64 -6.37
N LYS A 33 11.76 4.93 -6.33
CA LYS A 33 12.20 4.20 -5.13
C LYS A 33 12.29 5.09 -3.89
N LYS A 34 12.71 6.35 -4.05
CA LYS A 34 12.84 7.33 -2.97
C LYS A 34 11.48 7.75 -2.41
N GLU A 35 10.53 8.09 -3.28
CA GLU A 35 9.16 8.45 -2.87
C GLU A 35 8.49 7.27 -2.17
N ASN A 36 8.68 6.06 -2.69
CA ASN A 36 8.16 4.85 -2.07
C ASN A 36 8.69 4.67 -0.64
N MET A 37 10.01 4.80 -0.43
CA MET A 37 10.63 4.68 0.90
C MET A 37 10.13 5.75 1.88
N VAL A 38 9.89 6.98 1.41
CA VAL A 38 9.32 8.06 2.25
C VAL A 38 7.90 7.71 2.70
N GLU A 39 7.03 7.32 1.77
CA GLU A 39 5.67 6.90 2.10
C GLU A 39 5.67 5.66 3.01
N MET A 40 6.57 4.71 2.78
CA MET A 40 6.70 3.51 3.60
C MET A 40 7.10 3.85 5.04
N GLY A 41 8.05 4.78 5.21
CA GLY A 41 8.43 5.29 6.53
C GLY A 41 7.30 6.02 7.26
N GLN A 42 6.42 6.72 6.53
CA GLN A 42 5.23 7.37 7.10
C GLN A 42 4.21 6.33 7.59
N ALA A 43 3.90 5.33 6.77
CA ALA A 43 3.00 4.23 7.14
C ALA A 43 3.54 3.45 8.34
N TYR A 44 4.85 3.14 8.35
CA TYR A 44 5.52 2.52 9.51
C TYR A 44 5.38 3.38 10.77
N ARG A 45 5.63 4.70 10.69
CA ARG A 45 5.53 5.59 11.86
C ARG A 45 4.11 5.62 12.42
N ALA A 46 3.10 5.70 11.56
CA ALA A 46 1.70 5.68 11.98
C ALA A 46 1.36 4.35 12.68
N LEU A 47 1.77 3.21 12.09
CA LEU A 47 1.59 1.88 12.67
C LEU A 47 2.31 1.75 14.03
N HIS A 48 3.58 2.18 14.10
CA HIS A 48 4.39 2.18 15.31
C HIS A 48 3.73 2.95 16.45
N ASN A 49 3.29 4.17 16.19
CA ASN A 49 2.68 5.02 17.20
C ASN A 49 1.40 4.39 17.75
N LYS A 50 0.58 3.80 16.87
CA LYS A 50 -0.64 3.09 17.28
C LYS A 50 -0.34 1.88 18.14
N ILE A 51 0.66 1.08 17.74
CA ILE A 51 1.11 -0.06 18.54
C ILE A 51 1.62 0.38 19.92
N PHE A 52 2.47 1.41 19.96
CA PHE A 52 3.05 1.90 21.21
C PHE A 52 1.98 2.44 22.17
N ILE A 53 1.12 3.34 21.69
CA ILE A 53 0.03 3.92 22.50
C ILE A 53 -0.88 2.80 23.00
N GLY A 54 -1.35 1.91 22.10
CA GLY A 54 -2.29 0.84 22.44
C GLY A 54 -1.73 -0.29 23.31
N ALA A 55 -0.40 -0.42 23.38
CA ALA A 55 0.27 -1.42 24.19
C ALA A 55 0.74 -0.88 25.56
N ILE A 56 1.15 0.38 25.62
CA ILE A 56 1.87 0.95 26.79
C ILE A 56 1.09 2.07 27.48
N GLU A 57 0.36 2.90 26.75
CA GLU A 57 -0.28 4.11 27.31
C GLU A 57 -1.78 3.93 27.56
N ALA A 58 -2.48 3.29 26.63
CA ALA A 58 -3.93 3.11 26.67
C ALA A 58 -4.32 1.77 26.03
N LYS A 59 -5.51 1.25 26.36
CA LYS A 59 -6.04 0.04 25.73
C LYS A 59 -6.48 0.34 24.29
N PHE A 60 -6.19 -0.56 23.34
CA PHE A 60 -6.71 -0.48 21.98
C PHE A 60 -8.24 -0.37 21.93
N THR A 61 -8.71 0.57 21.12
CA THR A 61 -10.12 0.69 20.74
C THR A 61 -10.39 0.01 19.39
N ASP A 62 -11.67 -0.15 19.06
CA ASP A 62 -12.08 -0.63 17.75
C ASP A 62 -11.59 0.26 16.60
N ALA A 63 -11.54 1.58 16.82
CA ALA A 63 -11.00 2.53 15.85
C ALA A 63 -9.49 2.33 15.65
N ASP A 64 -8.74 2.08 16.73
CA ASP A 64 -7.31 1.82 16.63
C ASP A 64 -7.02 0.54 15.83
N PHE A 65 -7.82 -0.51 15.97
CA PHE A 65 -7.67 -1.72 15.15
C PHE A 65 -7.94 -1.47 13.66
N GLN A 66 -8.93 -0.65 13.34
CA GLN A 66 -9.19 -0.24 11.95
C GLN A 66 -8.01 0.53 11.37
N GLU A 67 -7.47 1.48 12.13
CA GLU A 67 -6.30 2.25 11.73
C GLU A 67 -5.05 1.37 11.59
N LEU A 68 -4.78 0.47 12.53
CA LEU A 68 -3.70 -0.51 12.44
C LEU A 68 -3.81 -1.34 11.16
N SER A 69 -5.00 -1.85 10.86
CA SER A 69 -5.24 -2.64 9.65
C SER A 69 -4.99 -1.83 8.37
N ALA A 70 -5.46 -0.57 8.34
CA ALA A 70 -5.24 0.33 7.20
C ALA A 70 -3.76 0.68 6.99
N GLN A 71 -3.03 1.00 8.07
CA GLN A 71 -1.60 1.32 7.98
C GLN A 71 -0.77 0.08 7.62
N ALA A 72 -1.12 -1.09 8.15
CA ALA A 72 -0.49 -2.35 7.77
C ALA A 72 -0.73 -2.65 6.28
N ALA A 73 -1.95 -2.46 5.77
CA ALA A 73 -2.25 -2.61 4.34
C ALA A 73 -1.43 -1.65 3.45
N ALA A 74 -1.28 -0.39 3.86
CA ALA A 74 -0.45 0.58 3.15
C ALA A 74 1.03 0.14 3.13
N LEU A 75 1.56 -0.29 4.28
CA LEU A 75 2.94 -0.76 4.41
C LEU A 75 3.19 -2.02 3.56
N ILE A 76 2.27 -2.97 3.51
CA ILE A 76 2.35 -4.17 2.64
C ILE A 76 2.49 -3.77 1.18
N ARG A 77 1.56 -2.92 0.68
CA ARG A 77 1.58 -2.46 -0.71
C ARG A 77 2.88 -1.76 -1.06
N LEU A 78 3.36 -0.88 -0.18
CA LEU A 78 4.58 -0.11 -0.38
C LEU A 78 5.82 -1.00 -0.37
N ALA A 79 5.91 -1.95 0.55
CA ALA A 79 7.01 -2.89 0.64
C ALA A 79 7.08 -3.84 -0.57
N GLU A 80 5.94 -4.31 -1.07
CA GLU A 80 5.89 -5.08 -2.32
C GLU A 80 6.28 -4.24 -3.55
N GLU A 81 5.86 -2.98 -3.59
CA GLU A 81 6.23 -2.05 -4.66
C GLU A 81 7.73 -1.74 -4.63
N TYR A 82 8.31 -1.48 -3.45
CA TYR A 82 9.75 -1.33 -3.29
C TYR A 82 10.50 -2.58 -3.78
N ALA A 83 10.03 -3.78 -3.40
CA ALA A 83 10.64 -5.04 -3.84
C ALA A 83 10.61 -5.27 -5.36
N ARG A 84 9.72 -4.60 -6.10
CA ARG A 84 9.69 -4.59 -7.57
C ARG A 84 10.61 -3.54 -8.18
N LEU A 85 10.81 -2.43 -7.48
CA LEU A 85 11.66 -1.32 -7.91
C LEU A 85 13.15 -1.54 -7.57
N GLU A 86 13.45 -2.39 -6.59
CA GLU A 86 14.80 -2.64 -6.11
C GLU A 86 15.54 -3.67 -6.98
N THR A 87 16.77 -3.33 -7.36
CA THR A 87 17.64 -4.16 -8.19
C THR A 87 18.54 -5.07 -7.37
N ASN A 88 18.82 -4.71 -6.11
CA ASN A 88 19.51 -5.61 -5.18
C ASN A 88 18.53 -6.69 -4.68
N ALA A 89 18.83 -7.96 -4.98
CA ALA A 89 17.97 -9.08 -4.67
C ALA A 89 17.74 -9.28 -3.16
N ASP A 90 18.75 -9.01 -2.33
CA ASP A 90 18.66 -9.19 -0.87
C ASP A 90 17.76 -8.12 -0.26
N LEU A 91 17.94 -6.86 -0.65
CA LEU A 91 17.06 -5.75 -0.22
C LEU A 91 15.61 -5.98 -0.69
N ALA A 92 15.42 -6.45 -1.91
CA ALA A 92 14.10 -6.81 -2.41
C ALA A 92 13.48 -7.96 -1.61
N ASN A 93 14.27 -8.96 -1.21
CA ASN A 93 13.79 -10.08 -0.40
C ASN A 93 13.41 -9.65 1.02
N ILE A 94 14.22 -8.81 1.67
CA ILE A 94 13.88 -8.22 2.97
C ILE A 94 12.56 -7.47 2.88
N SER A 95 12.34 -6.69 1.82
CA SER A 95 11.09 -5.95 1.62
C SER A 95 9.88 -6.87 1.40
N ARG A 96 10.04 -8.02 0.72
CA ARG A 96 8.95 -9.02 0.61
C ARG A 96 8.65 -9.69 1.96
N ASN A 97 9.67 -9.96 2.77
CA ASN A 97 9.48 -10.51 4.11
C ASN A 97 8.78 -9.51 5.04
N LEU A 98 9.15 -8.22 4.95
CA LEU A 98 8.45 -7.12 5.60
C LEU A 98 6.95 -7.12 5.23
N ALA A 99 6.61 -7.21 3.94
CA ALA A 99 5.21 -7.29 3.50
C ALA A 99 4.48 -8.50 4.10
N ARG A 100 5.09 -9.70 4.05
CA ARG A 100 4.50 -10.93 4.59
C ARG A 100 4.21 -10.85 6.08
N ASP A 101 5.17 -10.38 6.88
CA ASP A 101 4.99 -10.31 8.33
C ASP A 101 4.08 -9.14 8.74
N THR A 102 4.06 -8.05 7.95
CA THR A 102 3.05 -6.99 8.11
C THR A 102 1.64 -7.51 7.82
N GLN A 103 1.45 -8.41 6.86
CA GLN A 103 0.16 -9.09 6.65
C GLN A 103 -0.27 -9.89 7.89
N SER A 104 0.68 -10.49 8.62
CA SER A 104 0.37 -11.17 9.87
C SER A 104 -0.12 -10.19 10.95
N VAL A 105 0.52 -9.02 11.08
CA VAL A 105 0.05 -7.95 11.99
C VAL A 105 -1.34 -7.46 11.58
N LYS A 106 -1.58 -7.23 10.28
CA LYS A 106 -2.90 -6.84 9.75
C LYS A 106 -3.98 -7.86 10.13
N ASN A 107 -3.70 -9.14 9.95
CA ASN A 107 -4.65 -10.21 10.29
C ASN A 107 -5.02 -10.21 11.78
N GLN A 108 -4.07 -9.90 12.67
CA GLN A 108 -4.36 -9.78 14.11
C GLN A 108 -5.13 -8.50 14.42
N ALA A 109 -4.84 -7.39 13.75
CA ALA A 109 -5.64 -6.18 13.87
C ALA A 109 -7.10 -6.38 13.44
N ASP A 110 -7.33 -7.07 12.31
CA ASP A 110 -8.68 -7.42 11.82
C ASP A 110 -9.44 -8.33 12.80
N ARG A 111 -8.71 -9.19 13.53
CA ARG A 111 -9.24 -10.06 14.59
C ARG A 111 -9.36 -9.38 15.96
N LYS A 112 -8.87 -8.13 16.08
CA LYS A 112 -8.76 -7.38 17.33
C LYS A 112 -7.93 -8.10 18.41
N ASP A 113 -6.94 -8.89 17.99
CA ASP A 113 -5.98 -9.54 18.89
C ASP A 113 -4.79 -8.60 19.15
N ALA A 114 -4.94 -7.75 20.17
CA ALA A 114 -3.91 -6.79 20.56
C ALA A 114 -2.58 -7.45 20.89
N MET A 115 -2.59 -8.55 21.65
CA MET A 115 -1.37 -9.18 22.14
C MET A 115 -0.54 -9.72 20.97
N LEU A 116 -1.16 -10.46 20.06
CA LEU A 116 -0.45 -10.98 18.90
C LEU A 116 -0.07 -9.86 17.91
N ALA A 117 -0.89 -8.82 17.73
CA ALA A 117 -0.53 -7.68 16.91
C ALA A 117 0.76 -6.99 17.40
N VAL A 118 0.86 -6.74 18.71
CA VAL A 118 2.04 -6.12 19.35
C VAL A 118 3.25 -7.03 19.27
N MET A 119 3.10 -8.33 19.59
CA MET A 119 4.21 -9.28 19.53
C MET A 119 4.81 -9.42 18.12
N LEU A 120 3.94 -9.46 17.10
CA LEU A 120 4.37 -9.60 15.70
C LEU A 120 4.96 -8.30 15.14
N PHE A 121 4.54 -7.13 15.64
CA PHE A 121 5.07 -5.85 15.21
C PHE A 121 6.60 -5.74 15.36
N GLY A 122 7.18 -6.41 16.36
CA GLY A 122 8.64 -6.44 16.54
C GLY A 122 9.42 -6.88 15.29
N ARG A 123 8.85 -7.79 14.48
CA ARG A 123 9.49 -8.24 13.23
C ARG A 123 9.56 -7.16 12.16
N ILE A 124 8.55 -6.28 12.09
CA ILE A 124 8.51 -5.15 11.17
C ILE A 124 9.72 -4.24 11.43
N ILE A 125 10.01 -3.96 12.70
CA ILE A 125 11.17 -3.14 13.10
C ILE A 125 12.47 -3.79 12.63
N THR A 126 12.61 -5.10 12.80
CA THR A 126 13.81 -5.84 12.40
C THR A 126 14.07 -5.73 10.90
N TYR A 127 13.08 -5.91 10.03
CA TYR A 127 13.31 -5.79 8.57
C TYR A 127 13.65 -4.36 8.14
N CYS A 128 13.02 -3.35 8.75
CA CYS A 128 13.38 -1.95 8.51
C CYS A 128 14.85 -1.69 8.90
N ALA A 129 15.28 -2.20 10.05
CA ALA A 129 16.66 -2.07 10.51
C ALA A 129 17.64 -2.83 9.61
N GLU A 130 17.32 -4.06 9.22
CA GLU A 130 18.14 -4.92 8.36
C GLU A 130 18.38 -4.27 6.98
N CYS A 131 17.33 -3.80 6.32
CA CYS A 131 17.43 -3.12 5.02
C CYS A 131 18.26 -1.83 5.11
N HIS A 132 18.04 -1.02 6.15
CA HIS A 132 18.83 0.20 6.39
C HIS A 132 20.29 -0.10 6.75
N TYR A 133 20.54 -1.22 7.43
CA TYR A 133 21.88 -1.66 7.76
C TYR A 133 22.65 -2.07 6.50
N GLN A 134 22.08 -2.95 5.67
CA GLN A 134 22.70 -3.42 4.44
C GLN A 134 22.97 -2.31 3.41
N THR A 135 22.13 -1.26 3.39
CA THR A 135 22.37 -0.09 2.53
C THR A 135 23.46 0.84 3.04
N ARG A 136 23.64 0.96 4.36
CA ARG A 136 24.64 1.86 4.98
C ARG A 136 25.99 1.18 5.23
N TRP A 137 25.99 -0.12 5.49
CA TRP A 137 27.14 -0.97 5.74
C TRP A 137 27.04 -2.24 4.91
N PRO A 138 27.15 -2.13 3.57
CA PRO A 138 27.15 -3.33 2.74
C PRO A 138 28.32 -4.22 3.15
N GLU A 139 28.07 -5.53 3.29
CA GLU A 139 29.16 -6.48 3.47
C GLU A 139 30.13 -6.30 2.28
N THR A 140 31.35 -5.86 2.56
CA THR A 140 32.37 -5.81 1.55
C THR A 140 32.65 -7.25 1.14
N THR A 141 32.28 -7.61 -0.09
CA THR A 141 32.64 -8.88 -0.71
C THR A 141 34.13 -9.12 -0.47
N LYS A 142 34.45 -10.14 0.33
CA LYS A 142 35.78 -10.74 0.40
C LYS A 142 36.02 -11.58 -0.85
#